data_AF-A0A267TKG2-F1
#
_entry.id   AF-A0A267TKG2-F1
#
_cell.length_a   1.000
_cell.length_b   1.000
_cell.length_c   1.000
_cell.angle_alpha   90.00
_cell.angle_beta   90.00
_cell.angle_gamma   90.00
#
_symmetry.space_group_name_H-M   'P 1'
#
loop_
_entity.id
_entity.type
_entity.pdbx_description
1 polymer ?
#
loop_
_entity_poly.entity_id
_entity_poly.type
_entity_poly.pdbx_seq_one_letter_code
_entity_poly.pdbx_strand_id
1 'polypeptide(L)'
;MKLKRLITIAIPFSIISGIVNILGIKILGVVTTNVTGLFSLGVQWWSDNEHQFPFTLTIYILSYLLGSFFSSWWYHSYQLVPKMWKKLITPSVNLLIVLVAYLMKEPFIPSLVFAMSNHNAFASNFTCAKVKPSQLTGLVMDLGVELSKLKFTSPESRGCLWDSILTRLTIIVFFTIGAVIAVTNQTMSLMLLAAVFYIGLIISVLLRKF
;
A
#
# COMPACT_ATOMS: atom_id res chain seq x y z
N MET A 1 -0.60 -9.69 -18.06
CA MET A 1 -0.44 -10.64 -16.94
C MET A 1 -1.76 -11.38 -16.72
N LYS A 2 -1.76 -12.70 -16.51
CA LYS A 2 -2.99 -13.51 -16.34
C LYS A 2 -3.72 -13.14 -15.04
N LEU A 3 -5.05 -13.14 -15.04
CA LEU A 3 -5.90 -12.84 -13.88
C LEU A 3 -5.50 -13.61 -12.62
N LYS A 4 -5.27 -14.93 -12.74
CA LYS A 4 -4.84 -15.78 -11.61
C LYS A 4 -3.65 -15.19 -10.87
N ARG A 5 -2.63 -14.72 -11.59
CA ARG A 5 -1.43 -14.13 -10.99
C ARG A 5 -1.72 -12.78 -10.34
N LEU A 6 -2.58 -11.95 -10.95
CA LEU A 6 -3.00 -10.68 -10.35
C LEU A 6 -3.69 -10.91 -9.01
N ILE A 7 -4.65 -11.82 -8.95
CA ILE A 7 -5.37 -12.17 -7.72
C ILE A 7 -4.42 -12.73 -6.66
N THR A 8 -3.52 -13.66 -7.04
CA THR A 8 -2.52 -14.23 -6.10
C THR A 8 -1.64 -13.16 -5.47
N ILE A 9 -1.31 -12.08 -6.19
CA ILE A 9 -0.55 -10.95 -5.63
C ILE A 9 -1.47 -10.01 -4.85
N ALA A 10 -2.65 -9.69 -5.39
CA ALA A 10 -3.57 -8.71 -4.81
C ALA A 10 -4.04 -9.10 -3.41
N ILE A 11 -4.38 -10.36 -3.17
CA ILE A 11 -4.92 -10.84 -1.89
C ILE A 11 -3.99 -10.49 -0.72
N PRO A 12 -2.76 -11.06 -0.62
CA PRO A 12 -1.91 -10.85 0.54
C PRO A 12 -1.46 -9.39 0.69
N PHE A 13 -1.23 -8.68 -0.43
CA PHE A 13 -0.89 -7.26 -0.44
C PHE A 13 -2.01 -6.36 0.07
N SER A 14 -3.27 -6.72 -0.17
CA SER A 14 -4.44 -5.95 0.26
C SER A 14 -4.76 -6.20 1.72
N ILE A 15 -4.70 -7.46 2.18
CA ILE A 15 -4.85 -7.79 3.61
C ILE A 15 -3.85 -6.98 4.44
N ILE A 16 -2.56 -7.02 4.10
CA ILE A 16 -1.56 -6.31 4.89
C ILE A 16 -1.75 -4.79 4.81
N SER A 17 -2.16 -4.26 3.66
CA SER A 17 -2.42 -2.82 3.51
C SER A 17 -3.60 -2.38 4.39
N GLY A 18 -4.66 -3.17 4.47
CA GLY A 18 -5.77 -2.93 5.40
C GLY A 18 -5.31 -2.92 6.86
N ILE A 19 -4.47 -3.88 7.25
CA ILE A 19 -3.89 -3.96 8.59
C ILE A 19 -3.04 -2.71 8.90
N VAL A 20 -2.10 -2.38 8.04
CA VAL A 20 -1.17 -1.26 8.23
C VAL A 20 -1.92 0.08 8.22
N ASN A 21 -3.01 0.19 7.47
CA ASN A 21 -3.86 1.40 7.49
C ASN A 21 -4.52 1.61 8.86
N ILE A 22 -5.12 0.57 9.45
CA ILE A 22 -5.70 0.64 10.81
C ILE A 22 -4.62 0.84 11.87
N LEU A 23 -3.46 0.20 11.71
CA LEU A 23 -2.30 0.45 12.57
C LEU A 23 -1.89 1.93 12.53
N GLY A 24 -1.87 2.53 11.35
CA GLY A 24 -1.63 3.96 11.16
C GLY A 24 -2.63 4.81 11.94
N ILE A 25 -3.93 4.52 11.84
CA ILE A 25 -4.98 5.22 12.61
C ILE A 25 -4.75 5.07 14.13
N LYS A 26 -4.41 3.87 14.61
CA LYS A 26 -4.17 3.61 16.04
C LYS A 26 -2.98 4.38 16.60
N ILE A 27 -1.96 4.63 15.77
CA ILE A 27 -0.74 5.34 16.17
C ILE A 27 -0.91 6.86 16.00
N LEU A 28 -1.63 7.30 14.96
CA LEU A 28 -1.63 8.70 14.51
C LEU A 28 -2.95 9.44 14.70
N GLY A 29 -4.02 8.71 14.99
CA GLY A 29 -5.39 9.24 14.90
C GLY A 29 -5.87 9.54 13.47
N VAL A 30 -5.02 9.35 12.44
CA VAL A 30 -5.34 9.69 11.05
C VAL A 30 -5.01 8.57 10.06
N VAL A 31 -5.68 8.59 8.92
CA VAL A 31 -5.48 7.64 7.82
C VAL A 31 -4.22 8.04 7.03
N THR A 32 -3.17 7.20 7.05
CA THR A 32 -1.87 7.49 6.42
C THR A 32 -1.89 7.50 4.89
N THR A 33 -2.98 7.03 4.29
CA THR A 33 -3.12 6.82 2.85
C THR A 33 -3.96 7.88 2.16
N ASN A 34 -4.64 8.73 2.95
CA ASN A 34 -5.55 9.76 2.44
C ASN A 34 -4.86 11.13 2.42
N VAL A 35 -4.01 11.36 1.40
CA VAL A 35 -3.30 12.64 1.23
C VAL A 35 -4.26 13.82 1.12
N THR A 36 -5.39 13.67 0.42
CA THR A 36 -6.40 14.73 0.29
C THR A 36 -7.02 15.08 1.64
N GLY A 37 -7.44 14.07 2.41
CA GLY A 37 -8.01 14.26 3.73
C GLY A 37 -7.00 14.85 4.73
N LEU A 38 -5.75 14.38 4.68
CA LEU A 38 -4.65 15.00 5.43
C LEU A 38 -4.56 16.47 5.05
N PHE A 39 -4.42 16.81 3.77
CA PHE A 39 -4.29 18.19 3.29
C PHE A 39 -5.43 19.09 3.79
N SER A 40 -6.68 18.62 3.73
CA SER A 40 -7.83 19.35 4.27
C SER A 40 -7.73 19.61 5.76
N LEU A 41 -7.34 18.61 6.56
CA LEU A 41 -7.10 18.78 8.00
C LEU A 41 -5.96 19.77 8.26
N GLY A 42 -4.88 19.71 7.48
CA GLY A 42 -3.77 20.66 7.54
C GLY A 42 -4.22 22.11 7.34
N VAL A 43 -5.04 22.36 6.33
CA VAL A 43 -5.57 23.71 6.06
C VAL A 43 -6.50 24.18 7.19
N GLN A 44 -7.32 23.30 7.74
CA GLN A 44 -8.19 23.63 8.88
C GLN A 44 -7.36 24.07 10.09
N TRP A 45 -6.34 23.31 10.47
CA TRP A 45 -5.46 23.65 11.59
C TRP A 45 -4.61 24.91 11.35
N TRP A 46 -4.24 25.18 10.09
CA TRP A 46 -3.61 26.46 9.75
C TRP A 46 -4.54 27.64 10.05
N SER A 47 -5.83 27.50 9.76
CA SER A 47 -6.85 28.52 10.04
C SER A 47 -7.03 28.77 11.54
N ASP A 48 -6.78 27.75 12.37
CA ASP A 48 -6.93 27.82 13.82
C ASP A 48 -5.66 28.40 14.53
N ASN A 49 -4.72 28.98 13.78
CA ASN A 49 -3.41 29.49 14.21
C ASN A 49 -2.43 28.42 14.75
N GLU A 50 -2.68 27.13 14.50
CA GLU A 50 -1.77 26.03 14.84
C GLU A 50 -0.77 25.73 13.70
N HIS A 51 0.12 26.69 13.42
CA HIS A 51 1.03 26.63 12.26
C HIS A 51 2.08 25.51 12.28
N GLN A 52 2.28 24.80 13.40
CA GLN A 52 3.20 23.66 13.48
C GLN A 52 2.70 22.43 12.69
N PHE A 53 1.39 22.30 12.52
CA PHE A 53 0.81 21.09 11.94
C PHE A 53 0.97 20.98 10.40
N PRO A 54 0.82 22.06 9.60
CA PRO A 54 0.95 21.97 8.13
C PRO A 54 2.36 21.61 7.64
N PHE A 55 3.40 21.95 8.43
CA PHE A 55 4.75 21.48 8.18
C PHE A 55 4.89 19.96 8.40
N THR A 56 4.30 19.44 9.47
CA THR A 56 4.27 17.99 9.78
C THR A 56 3.58 17.21 8.66
N LEU A 57 2.48 17.75 8.13
CA LEU A 57 1.77 17.18 7.00
C LEU A 57 2.59 17.20 5.71
N THR A 58 3.32 18.27 5.45
CA THR A 58 4.25 18.35 4.31
C THR A 58 5.31 17.25 4.41
N ILE A 59 5.85 17.01 5.61
CA ILE A 59 6.79 15.89 5.86
C ILE A 59 6.12 14.55 5.54
N TYR A 60 4.85 14.34 5.90
CA TYR A 60 4.14 13.09 5.57
C TYR A 60 3.94 12.92 4.07
N ILE A 61 3.54 13.97 3.36
CA ILE A 61 3.39 13.94 1.89
C ILE A 61 4.73 13.63 1.22
N LEU A 62 5.81 14.31 1.64
CA LEU A 62 7.15 14.07 1.12
C LEU A 62 7.63 12.66 1.44
N SER A 63 7.35 12.15 2.64
CA SER A 63 7.70 10.78 3.02
C SER A 63 6.94 9.75 2.19
N TYR A 64 5.65 9.99 1.93
CA TYR A 64 4.84 9.17 1.03
C TYR A 64 5.41 9.20 -0.40
N LEU A 65 5.76 10.38 -0.91
CA LEU A 65 6.39 10.53 -2.22
C LEU A 65 7.70 9.75 -2.29
N LEU A 66 8.60 9.95 -1.32
CA LEU A 66 9.90 9.29 -1.24
C LEU A 66 9.77 7.76 -1.15
N GLY A 67 8.77 7.23 -0.44
CA GLY A 67 8.51 5.79 -0.39
C GLY A 67 8.21 5.21 -1.76
N SER A 68 7.30 5.85 -2.51
CA SER A 68 6.96 5.40 -3.87
C SER A 68 8.12 5.57 -4.85
N PHE A 69 8.88 6.66 -4.71
CA PHE A 69 10.07 6.94 -5.50
C PHE A 69 11.15 5.89 -5.25
N PHE A 70 11.47 5.58 -3.99
CA PHE A 70 12.49 4.59 -3.62
C PHE A 70 12.18 3.20 -4.19
N SER A 71 10.94 2.71 -4.02
CA SER A 71 10.53 1.42 -4.58
C SER A 71 10.71 1.38 -6.10
N SER A 72 10.26 2.44 -6.78
CA SER A 72 10.24 2.50 -8.25
C SER A 72 11.63 2.72 -8.83
N TRP A 73 12.46 3.54 -8.18
CA TRP A 73 13.87 3.71 -8.54
C TRP A 73 14.60 2.37 -8.56
N TRP A 74 14.40 1.55 -7.53
CA TRP A 74 15.01 0.23 -7.50
C TRP A 74 14.47 -0.70 -8.59
N TYR A 75 13.15 -0.71 -8.77
CA TYR A 75 12.55 -1.51 -9.83
C TYR A 75 13.12 -1.19 -11.22
N HIS A 76 13.35 0.10 -11.51
CA HIS A 76 13.82 0.59 -12.81
C HIS A 76 15.35 0.67 -12.98
N SER A 77 16.16 0.31 -11.98
CA SER A 77 17.63 0.35 -12.07
C SER A 77 18.20 -0.84 -12.87
N TYR A 78 17.86 -0.92 -14.16
CA TYR A 78 17.98 -2.11 -15.00
C TYR A 78 19.39 -2.65 -15.22
N GLN A 79 20.39 -1.77 -15.30
CA GLN A 79 21.77 -2.12 -15.62
C GLN A 79 22.65 -2.31 -14.38
N LEU A 80 22.18 -1.89 -13.21
CA LEU A 80 23.00 -1.81 -12.00
C LEU A 80 22.79 -3.00 -11.07
N VAL A 81 21.64 -3.70 -11.15
CA VAL A 81 21.27 -4.70 -10.14
C VAL A 81 20.57 -5.96 -10.66
N PRO A 82 20.94 -7.15 -10.13
CA PRO A 82 20.31 -8.41 -10.52
C PRO A 82 18.81 -8.44 -10.23
N LYS A 83 18.03 -9.15 -11.07
CA LYS A 83 16.56 -9.23 -10.97
C LYS A 83 16.03 -9.61 -9.59
N MET A 84 16.75 -10.44 -8.85
CA MET A 84 16.38 -10.86 -7.49
C MET A 84 16.42 -9.70 -6.50
N TRP A 85 17.48 -8.90 -6.53
CA TRP A 85 17.68 -7.77 -5.63
C TRP A 85 16.62 -6.68 -5.81
N LYS A 86 16.15 -6.46 -7.04
CA LYS A 86 15.02 -5.56 -7.34
C LYS A 86 13.74 -5.93 -6.57
N LYS A 87 13.54 -7.22 -6.31
CA LYS A 87 12.39 -7.75 -5.57
C LYS A 87 12.64 -7.84 -4.06
N LEU A 88 13.89 -7.93 -3.63
CA LEU A 88 14.25 -8.08 -2.21
C LEU A 88 14.31 -6.75 -1.47
N ILE A 89 14.80 -5.69 -2.10
CA ILE A 89 15.17 -4.50 -1.33
C ILE A 89 13.95 -3.79 -0.75
N THR A 90 12.88 -3.64 -1.53
CA THR A 90 11.66 -3.00 -1.06
C THR A 90 11.02 -3.70 0.15
N PRO A 91 10.76 -5.02 0.15
CA PRO A 91 10.24 -5.69 1.34
C PRO A 91 11.23 -5.72 2.51
N SER A 92 12.55 -5.79 2.25
CA SER A 92 13.56 -5.72 3.31
C SER A 92 13.58 -4.36 4.03
N VAL A 93 13.46 -3.25 3.29
CA VAL A 93 13.37 -1.92 3.88
C VAL A 93 12.11 -1.78 4.73
N ASN A 94 10.97 -2.26 4.24
CA ASN A 94 9.74 -2.22 5.03
C ASN A 94 9.82 -3.09 6.28
N LEU A 95 10.44 -4.28 6.21
CA LEU A 95 10.67 -5.13 7.38
C LEU A 95 11.51 -4.38 8.43
N LEU A 96 12.61 -3.76 8.02
CA LEU A 96 13.47 -3.01 8.92
C LEU A 96 12.70 -1.88 9.62
N ILE A 97 11.94 -1.09 8.87
CA ILE A 97 11.13 0.00 9.42
C ILE A 97 10.14 -0.52 10.47
N VAL A 98 9.42 -1.61 10.16
CA VAL A 98 8.44 -2.20 11.08
C VAL A 98 9.11 -2.78 12.34
N LEU A 99 10.28 -3.40 12.21
CA LEU A 99 11.03 -3.93 13.36
C LEU A 99 11.57 -2.82 14.25
N VAL A 100 12.11 -1.75 13.68
CA VAL A 100 12.56 -0.57 14.44
C VAL A 100 11.37 0.06 15.17
N ALA A 101 10.25 0.26 14.47
CA ALA A 101 9.00 0.75 15.07
C ALA A 101 8.53 -0.11 16.25
N TYR A 102 8.59 -1.44 16.10
CA TYR A 102 8.23 -2.37 17.16
C TYR A 102 9.17 -2.28 18.37
N LEU A 103 10.48 -2.24 18.15
CA LEU A 103 11.48 -2.16 19.22
C LEU A 103 11.41 -0.85 19.99
N MET A 104 11.17 0.27 19.30
CA MET A 104 11.09 1.59 19.92
C MET A 104 9.80 1.83 20.71
N LYS A 105 8.72 1.08 20.43
CA LYS A 105 7.35 1.28 20.94
C LYS A 105 6.70 2.62 20.58
N GLU A 106 7.49 3.63 20.27
CA GLU A 106 7.10 4.92 19.72
C GLU A 106 7.66 5.04 18.29
N PRO A 107 6.89 4.64 17.27
CA PRO A 107 7.39 4.60 15.91
C PRO A 107 7.60 6.00 15.34
N PHE A 108 8.68 6.17 14.56
CA PHE A 108 8.88 7.42 13.81
C PHE A 108 7.89 7.49 12.64
N ILE A 109 6.86 8.31 12.77
CA ILE A 109 5.71 8.36 11.86
C ILE A 109 6.05 8.51 10.38
N PRO A 110 6.95 9.44 9.98
CA PRO A 110 7.32 9.59 8.57
C PRO A 110 7.85 8.29 7.95
N SER A 111 8.54 7.45 8.73
CA SER A 111 9.03 6.15 8.26
C SER A 111 7.89 5.15 7.98
N LEU A 112 6.82 5.17 8.77
CA LEU A 112 5.64 4.33 8.52
C LEU A 112 4.87 4.79 7.28
N VAL A 113 4.73 6.10 7.09
CA VAL A 113 4.12 6.69 5.88
C VAL A 113 4.95 6.35 4.64
N PHE A 114 6.27 6.46 4.73
CA PHE A 114 7.21 6.00 3.71
C PHE A 114 7.00 4.50 3.40
N ALA A 115 7.00 3.64 4.42
CA ALA A 115 6.86 2.20 4.26
C ALA A 115 5.53 1.82 3.58
N MET A 116 4.45 2.51 3.93
CA MET A 116 3.13 2.29 3.32
C MET A 116 3.14 2.62 1.82
N SER A 117 3.71 3.76 1.44
CA SER A 117 3.85 4.13 0.03
C SER A 117 4.81 3.21 -0.74
N ASN A 118 5.92 2.84 -0.10
CA ASN A 118 6.90 1.89 -0.62
C ASN A 118 6.27 0.51 -0.90
N HIS A 119 5.36 0.04 -0.04
CA HIS A 119 4.57 -1.18 -0.23
C HIS A 119 3.62 -1.10 -1.42
N ASN A 120 2.89 0.01 -1.55
CA ASN A 120 1.97 0.22 -2.67
C ASN A 120 2.70 0.29 -4.00
N ALA A 121 3.82 1.03 -4.05
CA ALA A 121 4.65 1.13 -5.24
C ALA A 121 5.26 -0.23 -5.62
N PHE A 122 5.70 -1.04 -4.64
CA PHE A 122 6.17 -2.39 -4.90
C PHE A 122 5.12 -3.23 -5.65
N ALA A 123 3.91 -3.31 -5.11
CA ALA A 123 2.82 -4.04 -5.73
C ALA A 123 2.50 -3.50 -7.14
N SER A 124 2.47 -2.18 -7.30
CA SER A 124 2.20 -1.51 -8.57
C SER A 124 3.25 -1.86 -9.63
N ASN A 125 4.54 -1.80 -9.27
CA ASN A 125 5.66 -2.04 -10.18
C ASN A 125 5.64 -3.45 -10.77
N PHE A 126 5.35 -4.47 -9.95
CA PHE A 126 5.31 -5.86 -10.40
C PHE A 126 3.97 -6.29 -11.03
N THR A 127 2.96 -5.42 -11.02
CA THR A 127 1.62 -5.71 -11.57
C THR A 127 1.22 -4.80 -12.73
N CYS A 128 2.15 -3.99 -13.26
CA CYS A 128 1.88 -2.98 -14.29
C CYS A 128 0.78 -2.00 -13.86
N ALA A 129 0.91 -1.46 -12.64
CA ALA A 129 -0.03 -0.52 -12.02
C ALA A 129 -1.44 -1.06 -11.72
N LYS A 130 -1.67 -2.38 -11.84
CA LYS A 130 -2.99 -2.99 -11.59
C LYS A 130 -3.30 -3.23 -10.12
N VAL A 131 -2.30 -3.35 -9.25
CA VAL A 131 -2.48 -3.56 -7.81
C VAL A 131 -1.88 -2.40 -7.03
N LYS A 132 -2.74 -1.60 -6.40
CA LYS A 132 -2.39 -0.45 -5.53
C LYS A 132 -3.24 -0.50 -4.26
N PRO A 133 -2.88 -1.36 -3.30
CA PRO A 133 -3.83 -1.85 -2.31
C PRO A 133 -4.50 -0.81 -1.43
N SER A 134 -3.81 0.29 -1.12
CA SER A 134 -4.35 1.32 -0.24
C SER A 134 -5.05 2.49 -0.95
N GLN A 135 -5.06 2.52 -2.28
CA GLN A 135 -5.67 3.60 -3.06
C GLN A 135 -7.15 3.32 -3.33
N LEU A 136 -7.90 3.00 -2.27
CA LEU A 136 -9.30 2.57 -2.38
C LEU A 136 -10.19 3.58 -3.12
N THR A 137 -10.02 4.88 -2.86
CA THR A 137 -10.81 5.93 -3.54
C THR A 137 -10.67 5.84 -5.06
N GLY A 138 -9.44 5.68 -5.55
CA GLY A 138 -9.17 5.51 -6.98
C GLY A 138 -9.71 4.19 -7.52
N LEU A 139 -9.58 3.10 -6.75
CA LEU A 139 -10.08 1.78 -7.15
C LEU A 139 -11.62 1.75 -7.28
N VAL A 140 -12.34 2.38 -6.35
CA VAL A 140 -13.81 2.47 -6.38
C VAL A 140 -14.28 3.32 -7.56
N MET A 141 -13.64 4.46 -7.80
CA MET A 141 -13.93 5.31 -8.97
C MET A 141 -13.72 4.53 -10.29
N ASP A 142 -12.55 3.91 -10.44
CA ASP A 142 -12.23 3.13 -11.63
C ASP A 142 -13.18 1.94 -11.81
N LEU A 143 -13.58 1.28 -10.72
CA LEU A 143 -14.56 0.20 -10.75
C LEU A 143 -15.91 0.70 -11.27
N GLY A 144 -16.38 1.88 -10.85
CA GLY A 144 -17.59 2.50 -11.38
C GLY A 144 -17.52 2.75 -12.90
N VAL A 145 -16.36 3.25 -13.38
CA VAL A 145 -16.09 3.44 -14.80
C VAL A 145 -16.07 2.12 -15.56
N GLU A 146 -15.47 1.06 -15.00
CA GLU A 146 -15.39 -0.25 -15.66
C GLU A 146 -16.75 -0.96 -15.68
N LEU A 147 -17.55 -0.83 -14.62
CA LEU A 147 -18.91 -1.36 -14.56
C LEU A 147 -19.80 -0.70 -15.61
N SER A 148 -19.69 0.62 -15.83
CA SER A 148 -20.47 1.30 -16.87
C SER A 148 -20.09 0.81 -18.27
N LYS A 149 -18.80 0.56 -18.51
CA LYS A 149 -18.29 0.03 -19.78
C LYS A 149 -18.85 -1.34 -20.14
N LEU A 150 -19.24 -2.19 -19.19
CA LEU A 150 -19.79 -3.52 -19.49
C LEU A 150 -20.99 -3.47 -20.44
N LYS A 151 -21.81 -2.41 -20.34
CA LYS A 151 -23.00 -2.20 -21.18
C LYS A 151 -22.66 -1.82 -22.62
N PHE A 152 -21.53 -1.13 -22.84
CA PHE A 152 -21.16 -0.53 -24.13
C PHE A 152 -19.97 -1.23 -24.81
N THR A 153 -19.36 -2.21 -24.15
CA THR A 153 -18.18 -2.93 -24.63
C THR A 153 -18.60 -4.19 -25.41
N SER A 154 -17.98 -4.41 -26.57
CA SER A 154 -18.23 -5.59 -27.41
C SER A 154 -17.92 -6.89 -26.65
N PRO A 155 -18.65 -8.00 -26.89
CA PRO A 155 -18.45 -9.26 -26.17
C PRO A 155 -16.99 -9.75 -26.17
N GLU A 156 -16.28 -9.54 -27.27
CA GLU A 156 -14.87 -9.95 -27.47
C GLU A 156 -13.89 -9.22 -26.55
N SER A 157 -14.19 -7.98 -26.15
CA SER A 157 -13.33 -7.16 -25.30
C SER A 157 -13.72 -7.19 -23.80
N ARG A 158 -14.84 -7.85 -23.45
CA ARG A 158 -15.33 -7.97 -22.07
C ARG A 158 -14.41 -8.77 -21.16
N GLY A 159 -13.64 -9.72 -21.69
CA GLY A 159 -12.75 -10.57 -20.87
C GLY A 159 -11.72 -9.74 -20.08
N CYS A 160 -11.04 -8.81 -20.74
CA CYS A 160 -10.05 -7.93 -20.10
C CYS A 160 -10.71 -6.98 -19.07
N LEU A 161 -11.94 -6.55 -19.35
CA LEU A 161 -12.72 -5.69 -18.46
C LEU A 161 -13.10 -6.44 -17.18
N TRP A 162 -13.58 -7.68 -17.29
CA TRP A 162 -13.88 -8.54 -16.15
C TRP A 162 -12.65 -8.84 -15.29
N ASP A 163 -11.50 -9.12 -15.92
CA ASP A 163 -10.24 -9.32 -15.20
C ASP A 163 -9.88 -8.10 -14.33
N SER A 164 -10.10 -6.89 -14.86
CA SER A 164 -9.86 -5.63 -14.14
C SER A 164 -10.82 -5.46 -12.97
N ILE A 165 -12.12 -5.62 -13.22
CA ILE A 165 -13.19 -5.54 -12.21
C ILE A 165 -12.93 -6.52 -11.06
N LEU A 166 -12.65 -7.79 -11.38
CA LEU A 166 -12.39 -8.83 -10.38
C LEU A 166 -11.13 -8.53 -9.56
N THR A 167 -10.08 -8.01 -10.19
CA THR A 167 -8.86 -7.60 -9.47
C THR A 167 -9.15 -6.47 -8.49
N ARG A 168 -9.90 -5.44 -8.90
CA ARG A 168 -10.27 -4.30 -8.04
C ARG A 168 -11.17 -4.70 -6.88
N LEU A 169 -12.20 -5.51 -7.15
CA LEU A 169 -13.06 -6.09 -6.12
C LEU A 169 -12.27 -6.93 -5.12
N THR A 170 -11.33 -7.74 -5.60
CA THR A 170 -10.43 -8.52 -4.74
C THR A 170 -9.65 -7.59 -3.81
N ILE A 171 -9.05 -6.51 -4.34
CA ILE A 171 -8.31 -5.56 -3.51
C ILE A 171 -9.21 -4.95 -2.44
N ILE A 172 -10.39 -4.46 -2.81
CA ILE A 172 -11.34 -3.83 -1.88
C ILE A 172 -11.73 -4.81 -0.75
N VAL A 173 -12.19 -6.02 -1.12
CA VAL A 173 -12.66 -7.02 -0.14
C VAL A 173 -11.53 -7.43 0.81
N PHE A 174 -10.36 -7.76 0.29
CA PHE A 174 -9.26 -8.23 1.12
C PHE A 174 -8.59 -7.12 1.93
N PHE A 175 -8.59 -5.88 1.45
CA PHE A 175 -8.23 -4.72 2.26
C PHE A 175 -9.19 -4.59 3.45
N THR A 176 -10.50 -4.67 3.22
CA THR A 176 -11.50 -4.59 4.29
C THR A 176 -11.34 -5.72 5.30
N ILE A 177 -11.10 -6.96 4.85
CA ILE A 177 -10.80 -8.09 5.74
C ILE A 177 -9.59 -7.79 6.64
N GLY A 178 -8.50 -7.31 6.05
CA GLY A 178 -7.31 -6.93 6.81
C GLY A 178 -7.58 -5.82 7.84
N ALA A 179 -8.36 -4.80 7.44
CA ALA A 179 -8.75 -3.72 8.34
C ALA A 179 -9.61 -4.22 9.52
N VAL A 180 -10.60 -5.08 9.26
CA VAL A 180 -11.45 -5.67 10.31
C VAL A 180 -10.63 -6.49 11.29
N ILE A 181 -9.73 -7.34 10.80
CA ILE A 181 -8.79 -8.11 11.65
C ILE A 181 -7.96 -7.14 12.51
N ALA A 182 -7.49 -6.03 11.94
CA ALA A 182 -6.64 -5.11 12.67
C ALA A 182 -7.36 -4.30 13.76
N VAL A 183 -8.66 -3.99 13.59
CA VAL A 183 -9.43 -3.23 14.57
C VAL A 183 -9.48 -3.95 15.93
N THR A 184 -9.65 -5.27 15.95
CA THR A 184 -9.80 -6.06 17.18
C THR A 184 -8.48 -6.43 17.86
N ASN A 185 -7.33 -6.11 17.27
CA ASN A 185 -6.01 -6.54 17.73
C ASN A 185 -5.17 -5.37 18.29
N GLN A 186 -4.25 -5.65 19.20
CA GLN A 186 -3.40 -4.61 19.81
C GLN A 186 -2.31 -4.12 18.85
N THR A 187 -1.91 -2.84 18.94
CA THR A 187 -0.91 -2.19 18.08
C THR A 187 0.37 -3.01 17.91
N MET A 188 0.93 -3.54 19.01
CA MET A 188 2.16 -4.35 18.98
C MET A 188 2.00 -5.65 18.20
N SER A 189 0.86 -6.34 18.36
CA SER A 189 0.56 -7.57 17.60
C SER A 189 0.43 -7.31 16.09
N LEU A 190 -0.07 -6.14 15.70
CA LEU A 190 -0.19 -5.74 14.30
C LEU A 190 1.16 -5.44 13.66
N MET A 191 2.07 -4.80 14.40
CA MET A 191 3.45 -4.59 13.94
C MET A 191 4.17 -5.93 13.71
N LEU A 192 4.02 -6.89 14.64
CA LEU A 192 4.57 -8.24 14.45
C LEU A 192 3.95 -8.95 13.25
N LEU A 193 2.64 -8.86 13.07
CA LEU A 193 1.95 -9.44 11.91
C LEU A 193 2.47 -8.85 10.59
N ALA A 194 2.73 -7.54 10.56
CA ALA A 194 3.35 -6.88 9.42
C ALA A 194 4.79 -7.34 9.18
N ALA A 195 5.59 -7.52 10.23
CA ALA A 195 6.94 -8.06 10.12
C ALA A 195 6.91 -9.50 9.54
N VAL A 196 6.03 -10.36 10.05
CA VAL A 196 5.85 -11.74 9.55
C VAL A 196 5.46 -11.74 8.07
N PHE A 197 4.56 -10.83 7.65
CA PHE A 197 4.23 -10.67 6.24
C PHE A 197 5.46 -10.35 5.38
N TYR A 198 6.27 -9.36 5.77
CA TYR A 198 7.45 -8.98 4.99
C TYR A 198 8.52 -10.08 4.98
N ILE A 199 8.71 -10.81 6.09
CA ILE A 199 9.57 -12.00 6.12
C ILE A 199 9.08 -13.06 5.13
N GLY A 200 7.78 -13.37 5.13
CA GLY A 200 7.17 -14.31 4.19
C GLY A 200 7.35 -13.88 2.73
N LEU A 201 7.19 -12.58 2.46
CA LEU A 201 7.42 -12.01 1.12
C LEU A 201 8.89 -12.16 0.70
N ILE A 202 9.85 -11.84 1.57
CA ILE A 202 11.29 -12.02 1.31
C ILE A 202 11.60 -13.50 1.01
N ILE A 203 11.10 -14.43 1.84
CA ILE A 203 11.28 -15.87 1.61
C ILE A 203 10.69 -16.27 0.25
N SER A 204 9.50 -15.77 -0.10
CA SER A 204 8.88 -16.08 -1.40
C SER A 204 9.72 -15.60 -2.60
N VAL A 205 10.38 -14.45 -2.47
CA VAL A 205 11.29 -13.90 -3.48
C VAL A 205 12.56 -14.75 -3.57
N LEU A 206 13.16 -15.14 -2.45
CA LEU A 206 14.35 -16.00 -2.41
C LEU A 206 14.07 -17.38 -3.03
N LEU A 207 12.88 -17.95 -2.77
CA LEU A 207 12.42 -19.21 -3.35
C LEU A 207 11.95 -19.09 -4.81
N ARG A 208 12.04 -17.89 -5.42
CA ARG A 208 11.57 -17.60 -6.78
C ARG A 208 10.08 -17.92 -7.03
N LYS A 209 9.27 -17.86 -5.96
CA LYS A 209 7.81 -18.07 -6.01
C LYS A 209 7.02 -16.77 -6.28
N PHE A 210 7.72 -15.64 -6.44
CA PHE A 210 7.17 -14.29 -6.68
C PHE A 210 7.79 -13.65 -7.92
#